data_AF-A0A1Y4RIR4-F1
#
_entry.id   AF-A0A1Y4RIR4-F1
#
_cell.length_a   1.000
_cell.length_b   1.000
_cell.length_c   1.000
_cell.angle_alpha   90.00
_cell.angle_beta   90.00
_cell.angle_gamma   90.00
#
_symmetry.space_group_name_H-M   'P 1'
#
loop_
_entity.id
_entity.type
_entity.pdbx_description
1 polymer ?
#
loop_
_entity_poly.entity_id
_entity_poly.type
_entity_poly.pdbx_seq_one_letter_code
_entity_poly.pdbx_strand_id
1 'polypeptide(L)'
;MALCLLAACGRSENSQVYSVEYNGKVFTVDQVHQTIAVDDYVCYFQVSGGAGNTTFDVTYPNGATYFWTSSGNSGHGGWSDGYDPDRYVPGDVLWDVLSLDRRSENSGSGRYRGPGLLLILLGAVNAAAPRAMWYLSYGWRYKNAEPSELALFAGRAGGVAAILLGVFCLF
;
A
#
# COMPACT_ATOMS: atom_id res chain seq x y z
N MET A 1 25.30 31.46 -6.30
CA MET A 1 24.24 30.55 -6.78
C MET A 1 23.33 30.24 -5.60
N ALA A 2 22.19 30.92 -5.54
CA ALA A 2 21.10 30.57 -4.65
C ALA A 2 20.24 29.51 -5.35
N LEU A 3 19.87 28.42 -4.68
CA LEU A 3 18.57 27.79 -4.90
C LEU A 3 18.21 26.78 -3.79
N CYS A 4 17.08 27.09 -3.16
CA CYS A 4 16.07 26.20 -2.59
C CYS A 4 16.41 25.33 -1.36
N LEU A 5 16.23 25.99 -0.21
CA LEU A 5 15.48 25.50 0.95
C LEU A 5 14.49 24.37 0.60
N LEU A 6 14.87 23.11 0.87
CA LEU A 6 13.90 22.05 1.12
C LEU A 6 13.35 22.26 2.52
N ALA A 7 12.48 23.26 2.67
CA ALA A 7 11.51 23.29 3.74
C ALA A 7 10.47 22.21 3.46
N ALA A 8 10.86 20.95 3.67
CA ALA A 8 9.91 19.89 3.90
C ALA A 8 9.34 20.09 5.31
N CYS A 9 8.50 21.12 5.49
CA CYS A 9 7.49 21.10 6.54
C CYS A 9 6.43 20.08 6.13
N GLY A 10 6.80 18.81 6.12
CA GLY A 10 5.87 17.73 6.35
C GLY A 10 5.45 17.87 7.81
N ARG A 11 4.41 18.65 8.05
CA ARG A 11 3.69 18.61 9.32
C ARG A 11 3.13 17.19 9.42
N SER A 12 3.89 16.29 10.05
CA SER A 12 3.36 15.05 10.58
C SER A 12 2.46 15.44 11.74
N GLU A 13 1.27 15.94 11.42
CA GLU A 13 0.18 15.86 12.37
C GLU A 13 -0.24 14.40 12.33
N ASN A 14 0.39 13.62 13.21
CA ASN A 14 -0.19 12.43 13.81
C ASN A 14 -1.45 12.88 14.57
N SER A 15 -2.41 13.41 13.82
CA SER A 15 -3.69 13.84 14.33
C SER A 15 -4.47 12.56 14.42
N GLN A 16 -4.40 11.94 15.58
CA GLN A 16 -5.25 10.81 15.96
C GLN A 16 -6.74 11.14 15.78
N VAL A 17 -7.08 12.41 15.53
CA VAL A 17 -8.41 12.86 15.09
C VAL A 17 -8.32 13.45 13.68
N TYR A 18 -9.13 12.97 12.74
CA TYR A 18 -9.18 13.50 11.37
C TYR A 18 -10.61 13.54 10.85
N SER A 19 -10.87 14.44 9.89
CA SER A 19 -12.17 14.55 9.23
C SER A 19 -12.09 14.08 7.78
N VAL A 20 -13.09 13.32 7.35
CA VAL A 20 -13.21 12.78 5.99
C VAL A 20 -14.58 13.13 5.45
N GLU A 21 -14.63 13.64 4.22
CA GLU A 21 -15.88 13.76 3.49
C GLU A 21 -16.12 12.48 2.66
N TYR A 22 -17.26 11.83 2.86
CA TYR A 22 -17.65 10.63 2.13
C TYR A 22 -19.17 10.64 1.89
N ASN A 23 -19.60 10.37 0.66
CA ASN A 23 -21.01 10.42 0.25
C ASN A 23 -21.75 11.72 0.66
N GLY A 24 -21.05 12.88 0.62
CA GLY A 24 -21.62 14.19 0.97
C GLY A 24 -21.85 14.42 2.47
N LYS A 25 -21.35 13.54 3.33
CA LYS A 25 -21.31 13.71 4.79
C LYS A 25 -19.87 13.88 5.26
N VAL A 26 -19.70 14.68 6.31
CA VAL A 26 -18.41 14.84 6.98
C VAL A 26 -18.39 13.94 8.21
N PHE A 27 -17.40 13.05 8.25
CA PHE A 27 -17.13 12.15 9.36
C PHE A 27 -15.92 12.67 10.12
N THR A 28 -15.98 12.71 11.44
CA THR A 28 -14.83 13.01 12.29
C THR A 28 -14.46 11.74 13.05
N VAL A 29 -13.30 11.19 12.72
CA VAL A 29 -12.78 9.95 13.29
C VAL A 29 -11.78 10.30 14.38
N ASP A 30 -11.92 9.72 15.56
CA ASP A 30 -10.97 9.77 16.65
C ASP A 30 -10.42 8.35 16.90
N GLN A 31 -9.17 8.13 16.52
CA GLN A 31 -8.46 6.86 16.66
C GLN A 31 -8.08 6.55 18.12
N VAL A 32 -7.95 7.56 19.00
CA VAL A 32 -7.60 7.36 20.42
C VAL A 32 -8.81 6.90 21.21
N HIS A 33 -9.94 7.57 21.03
CA HIS A 33 -11.19 7.20 21.70
C HIS A 33 -11.99 6.14 20.94
N GLN A 34 -11.52 5.76 19.75
CA GLN A 34 -12.17 4.82 18.82
C GLN A 34 -13.62 5.22 18.53
N THR A 35 -13.81 6.48 18.15
CA THR A 35 -15.13 7.02 17.81
C THR A 35 -15.19 7.58 16.40
N ILE A 36 -16.39 7.52 15.82
CA ILE A 36 -16.71 8.19 14.56
C ILE A 36 -17.94 9.06 14.83
N ALA A 37 -17.77 10.37 14.71
CA ALA A 37 -18.86 11.34 14.77
C ALA A 37 -19.36 11.66 13.37
N VAL A 38 -20.68 11.64 13.19
CA VAL A 38 -21.35 11.99 11.94
C VAL A 38 -22.69 12.63 12.25
N ASP A 39 -23.01 13.72 11.55
CA ASP A 39 -24.20 14.54 11.79
C ASP A 39 -24.35 14.94 13.27
N ASP A 40 -25.31 14.36 13.99
CA ASP A 40 -25.64 14.65 15.39
C ASP A 40 -25.33 13.49 16.36
N TYR A 41 -24.66 12.44 15.90
CA TYR A 41 -24.38 11.26 16.73
C TYR A 41 -22.94 10.75 16.63
N VAL A 42 -22.57 9.92 17.62
CA VAL A 42 -21.23 9.33 17.74
C VAL A 42 -21.34 7.82 17.87
N CYS A 43 -20.63 7.11 17.02
CA CYS A 43 -20.47 5.66 17.08
C CYS A 43 -19.13 5.32 17.74
N TYR A 44 -19.09 4.20 18.44
CA TYR A 44 -17.85 3.58 18.88
C TYR A 44 -17.48 2.47 17.90
N PHE A 45 -16.19 2.30 17.63
CA PHE A 45 -15.72 1.22 16.79
C PHE A 45 -14.57 0.46 17.42
N GLN A 46 -14.37 -0.77 16.96
CA GLN A 46 -13.20 -1.55 17.30
C GLN A 46 -12.73 -2.30 16.05
N VAL A 47 -11.43 -2.23 15.79
CA VAL A 47 -10.79 -3.03 14.74
C VAL A 47 -9.89 -4.04 15.44
N SER A 48 -10.07 -5.32 15.13
CA SER A 48 -9.24 -6.40 15.65
C SER A 48 -8.75 -7.32 14.53
N GLY A 49 -7.65 -8.03 14.77
CA GLY A 49 -7.00 -8.89 13.77
C GLY A 49 -5.80 -8.25 13.09
N GLY A 50 -5.41 -8.78 11.93
CA GLY A 50 -4.19 -8.40 11.21
C GLY A 50 -4.23 -8.71 9.71
N ALA A 51 -3.06 -8.72 9.07
CA ALA A 51 -2.96 -8.93 7.63
C ALA A 51 -3.57 -10.28 7.21
N GLY A 52 -4.74 -10.24 6.56
CA GLY A 52 -5.47 -11.40 6.05
C GLY A 52 -6.69 -11.84 6.85
N ASN A 53 -6.84 -11.40 8.11
CA ASN A 53 -8.06 -11.60 8.89
C ASN A 53 -8.34 -10.37 9.75
N THR A 54 -9.41 -9.63 9.49
CA THR A 54 -9.75 -8.41 10.21
C THR A 54 -11.22 -8.39 10.55
N THR A 55 -11.53 -8.09 11.81
CA THR A 55 -12.89 -7.88 12.30
C THR A 55 -13.07 -6.41 12.65
N PHE A 56 -14.18 -5.86 12.21
CA PHE A 56 -14.64 -4.52 12.48
C PHE A 56 -15.95 -4.58 13.22
N ASP A 57 -16.00 -3.98 14.39
CA ASP A 57 -17.19 -3.90 15.22
C ASP A 57 -17.56 -2.43 15.41
N VAL A 58 -18.86 -2.14 15.38
CA VAL A 58 -19.42 -0.80 15.61
C VAL A 58 -20.55 -0.91 16.62
N THR A 59 -20.58 0.04 17.55
CA THR A 59 -21.67 0.24 18.50
C THR A 59 -22.29 1.62 18.28
N TYR A 60 -23.58 1.65 17.97
CA TYR A 60 -24.36 2.85 17.74
C TYR A 60 -24.86 3.46 19.08
N PRO A 61 -25.29 4.74 19.09
CA PRO A 61 -25.74 5.41 20.31
C PRO A 61 -26.88 4.71 21.06
N ASN A 62 -27.74 3.99 20.35
CA ASN A 62 -28.84 3.22 20.94
C ASN A 62 -28.43 1.83 21.46
N GLY A 63 -27.14 1.49 21.39
CA GLY A 63 -26.59 0.20 21.78
C GLY A 63 -26.69 -0.89 20.70
N ALA A 64 -27.26 -0.59 19.53
CA ALA A 64 -27.23 -1.52 18.41
C ALA A 64 -25.79 -1.73 17.94
N THR A 65 -25.53 -2.90 17.37
CA THR A 65 -24.20 -3.26 16.88
C THR A 65 -24.22 -3.65 15.41
N TYR A 66 -23.09 -3.41 14.75
CA TYR A 66 -22.75 -3.93 13.43
C TYR A 66 -21.38 -4.60 13.52
N PHE A 67 -21.20 -5.70 12.79
CA PHE A 67 -19.88 -6.30 12.65
C PHE A 67 -19.62 -6.74 11.22
N TRP A 68 -18.34 -6.70 10.83
CA TRP A 68 -17.83 -7.25 9.59
C TRP A 68 -16.52 -7.98 9.84
N THR A 69 -16.43 -9.25 9.46
CA THR A 69 -15.20 -10.04 9.51
C THR A 69 -14.77 -10.39 8.09
N SER A 70 -13.54 -9.99 7.74
CA SER A 70 -12.88 -10.30 6.47
C SER A 70 -11.82 -11.36 6.68
N SER A 71 -11.87 -12.45 5.91
CA SER A 71 -10.86 -13.52 5.86
C SER A 71 -10.40 -13.75 4.41
N GLY A 72 -9.16 -13.37 4.10
CA GLY A 72 -8.60 -13.44 2.75
C GLY A 72 -9.43 -12.65 1.73
N ASN A 73 -10.04 -13.34 0.76
CA ASN A 73 -10.89 -12.76 -0.28
C ASN A 73 -12.40 -12.84 0.03
N SER A 74 -12.77 -13.29 1.22
CA SER A 74 -14.16 -13.45 1.65
C SER A 74 -14.44 -12.66 2.92
N GLY A 75 -15.70 -12.33 3.17
CA GLY A 75 -16.12 -11.72 4.41
C GLY A 75 -17.59 -11.99 4.70
N HIS A 76 -17.96 -11.81 5.96
CA HIS A 76 -19.34 -11.88 6.42
C HIS A 76 -19.56 -10.83 7.49
N GLY A 77 -20.80 -10.36 7.59
CA GLY A 77 -21.19 -9.38 8.60
C GLY A 77 -22.64 -9.51 8.95
N GLY A 78 -23.05 -8.71 9.92
CA GLY A 78 -24.41 -8.67 10.43
C GLY A 78 -24.63 -7.47 11.33
N TRP A 79 -25.88 -7.29 11.75
CA TRP A 79 -26.31 -6.23 12.65
C TRP A 79 -27.27 -6.79 13.69
N SER A 80 -27.34 -6.12 14.84
CA SER A 80 -28.32 -6.44 15.87
C SER A 80 -29.73 -5.95 15.50
N ASP A 81 -30.77 -6.54 16.07
CA ASP A 81 -32.18 -6.15 15.84
C ASP A 81 -32.49 -4.68 16.13
N GLY A 82 -31.71 -4.03 17.01
CA GLY A 82 -31.89 -2.61 17.34
C GLY A 82 -31.33 -1.64 16.30
N TYR A 83 -30.75 -2.12 15.20
CA TYR A 83 -30.20 -1.27 14.15
C TYR A 83 -31.31 -0.61 13.34
N ASP A 84 -31.23 0.70 13.18
CA ASP A 84 -32.18 1.52 12.43
C ASP A 84 -31.49 2.11 11.18
N PRO A 85 -31.78 1.60 9.97
CA PRO A 85 -31.15 2.06 8.73
C PRO A 85 -31.59 3.45 8.28
N ASP A 86 -32.72 3.96 8.78
CA ASP A 86 -33.20 5.31 8.45
C ASP A 86 -32.53 6.37 9.34
N ARG A 87 -32.04 5.95 10.52
CA ARG A 87 -31.40 6.84 11.50
C ARG A 87 -29.89 6.80 11.46
N TYR A 88 -29.29 5.64 11.21
CA TYR A 88 -27.84 5.47 11.31
C TYR A 88 -27.22 5.11 9.96
N VAL A 89 -26.05 5.70 9.71
CA VAL A 89 -25.18 5.36 8.59
C VAL A 89 -24.79 3.87 8.69
N PRO A 90 -24.88 3.12 7.58
CA PRO A 90 -24.47 1.73 7.52
C PRO A 90 -23.01 1.48 7.92
N GLY A 91 -22.75 0.34 8.55
CA GLY A 91 -21.42 0.01 9.06
C GLY A 91 -20.36 -0.19 7.96
N ASP A 92 -20.77 -0.59 6.76
CA ASP A 92 -19.90 -0.67 5.58
C ASP A 92 -19.39 0.72 5.15
N VAL A 93 -20.24 1.75 5.24
CA VAL A 93 -19.84 3.14 4.99
C VAL A 93 -18.83 3.60 6.04
N LEU A 94 -19.04 3.24 7.31
CA LEU A 94 -18.09 3.56 8.39
C LEU A 94 -16.74 2.85 8.20
N TRP A 95 -16.76 1.60 7.73
CA TRP A 95 -15.55 0.86 7.36
C TRP A 95 -14.80 1.54 6.20
N ASP A 96 -15.52 1.98 5.17
CA ASP A 96 -14.92 2.70 4.04
C ASP A 96 -14.23 3.99 4.50
N VAL A 97 -14.88 4.78 5.36
CA VAL A 97 -14.31 6.00 5.95
C VAL A 97 -12.99 5.71 6.66
N LEU A 98 -12.91 4.66 7.47
CA LEU A 98 -11.67 4.23 8.14
C LEU A 98 -10.61 3.71 7.16
N SER A 99 -11.03 3.12 6.05
CA SER A 99 -10.12 2.56 5.04
C SER A 99 -9.45 3.63 4.17
N LEU A 100 -10.07 4.81 4.02
CA LEU A 100 -9.53 5.91 3.22
C LEU A 100 -8.24 6.47 3.81
N ASP A 101 -8.16 6.63 5.13
CA ASP A 101 -6.92 7.02 5.81
C ASP A 101 -5.86 5.92 5.72
N ARG A 102 -6.26 4.65 5.92
CA ARG A 102 -5.35 3.51 5.78
C ARG A 102 -4.77 3.37 4.37
N ARG A 103 -5.48 3.77 3.31
CA ARG A 103 -4.93 3.82 1.94
C ARG A 103 -3.92 4.94 1.74
N SER A 104 -3.99 6.02 2.52
CA SER A 104 -2.98 7.08 2.55
C SER A 104 -1.66 6.56 3.14
N GLU A 105 -1.71 5.89 4.29
CA GLU A 105 -0.52 5.29 4.91
C GLU A 105 0.02 4.04 4.19
N ASN A 106 -0.88 3.26 3.57
CA ASN A 106 -0.55 1.98 2.94
C ASN A 106 -0.57 2.07 1.41
N SER A 107 -0.26 3.26 0.88
CA SER A 107 -0.04 3.52 -0.54
C SER A 107 1.25 2.86 -1.00
N GLY A 108 1.25 1.52 -1.11
CA GLY A 108 2.00 0.66 -2.03
C GLY A 108 3.52 0.83 -2.19
N SER A 109 4.14 1.79 -1.52
CA SER A 109 5.41 2.37 -1.93
C SER A 109 6.59 1.49 -1.55
N GLY A 110 6.39 0.41 -0.81
CA GLY A 110 7.43 -0.52 -0.38
C GLY A 110 7.44 -1.87 -1.10
N ARG A 111 6.32 -2.30 -1.72
CA ARG A 111 6.17 -3.68 -2.22
C ARG A 111 7.11 -3.99 -3.38
N TYR A 112 7.39 -3.00 -4.20
CA TYR A 112 8.23 -3.15 -5.39
C TYR A 112 9.65 -2.60 -5.20
N ARG A 113 9.96 -2.00 -4.04
CA ARG A 113 11.31 -1.50 -3.72
C ARG A 113 12.37 -2.60 -3.71
N GLY A 114 12.09 -3.72 -3.05
CA GLY A 114 13.02 -4.85 -2.98
C GLY A 114 13.32 -5.46 -4.36
N PRO A 115 12.29 -5.92 -5.10
CA PRO A 115 12.45 -6.42 -6.46
C PRO A 115 13.04 -5.38 -7.42
N GLY A 116 12.68 -4.10 -7.29
CA GLY A 116 13.19 -2.99 -8.12
C GLY A 116 14.69 -2.75 -7.91
N LEU A 117 15.16 -2.72 -6.66
CA LEU A 117 16.59 -2.62 -6.35
C LEU A 117 17.38 -3.83 -6.88
N LEU A 118 16.82 -5.03 -6.77
CA LEU A 118 17.45 -6.24 -7.33
C LEU A 118 17.59 -6.14 -8.86
N LEU A 119 16.56 -5.69 -9.56
CA LEU A 119 16.60 -5.48 -11.02
C LEU A 119 17.63 -4.43 -11.43
N ILE A 120 17.76 -3.34 -10.67
CA ILE A 120 18.77 -2.30 -10.91
C ILE A 120 20.18 -2.87 -10.74
N LEU A 121 20.45 -3.61 -9.66
CA LEU A 121 21.77 -4.21 -9.42
C LEU A 121 22.12 -5.24 -10.50
N LEU A 122 21.18 -6.14 -10.83
CA LEU A 122 21.39 -7.16 -11.84
C LEU A 122 21.58 -6.56 -13.25
N GLY A 123 20.81 -5.50 -13.56
CA GLY A 123 20.93 -4.75 -14.79
C GLY A 123 22.26 -3.99 -14.90
N ALA A 124 22.72 -3.37 -13.81
CA ALA A 124 24.01 -2.69 -13.75
C ALA A 124 25.19 -3.65 -13.96
N VAL A 125 25.15 -4.84 -13.35
CA VAL A 125 26.16 -5.88 -13.56
C VAL A 125 26.16 -6.35 -15.02
N ASN A 126 24.98 -6.57 -15.63
CA ASN A 126 24.86 -6.96 -17.04
C ASN A 126 25.37 -5.87 -18.00
N ALA A 127 25.13 -4.59 -17.69
CA ALA A 127 25.57 -3.47 -18.51
C ALA A 127 27.07 -3.19 -18.39
N ALA A 128 27.63 -3.25 -17.18
CA ALA A 128 29.04 -2.95 -16.93
C ALA A 128 29.96 -4.14 -17.27
N ALA A 129 29.53 -5.37 -17.02
CA ALA A 129 30.33 -6.58 -17.16
C ALA A 129 29.66 -7.66 -18.04
N PRO A 130 29.25 -7.34 -19.29
CA PRO A 130 28.55 -8.30 -20.16
C PRO A 130 29.38 -9.54 -20.50
N ARG A 131 30.72 -9.41 -20.59
CA ARG A 131 31.65 -10.54 -20.82
C ARG A 131 31.62 -11.54 -19.67
N ALA A 132 31.69 -11.05 -18.43
CA ALA A 132 31.68 -11.91 -17.24
C ALA A 132 30.35 -12.67 -17.14
N MET A 133 29.23 -12.00 -17.41
CA MET A 133 27.90 -12.61 -17.37
C MET A 133 27.70 -13.66 -18.48
N TRP A 134 28.26 -13.41 -19.66
CA TRP A 134 28.24 -14.38 -20.76
C TRP A 134 29.05 -15.63 -20.42
N TYR A 135 30.23 -15.50 -19.79
CA TYR A 135 31.00 -16.66 -19.34
C TYR A 135 30.27 -17.46 -18.26
N LEU A 136 29.60 -16.77 -17.33
CA LEU A 136 28.82 -17.40 -16.27
C LEU A 136 27.62 -18.19 -16.81
N SER A 137 26.95 -17.69 -17.85
CA SER A 137 25.73 -18.29 -18.42
C SER A 137 26.01 -19.34 -19.50
N TYR A 138 26.90 -19.03 -20.44
CA TYR A 138 27.19 -19.84 -21.63
C TYR A 138 28.64 -20.32 -21.69
N GLY A 139 29.59 -19.52 -21.22
CA GLY A 139 31.02 -19.83 -21.39
C GLY A 139 31.50 -21.06 -20.63
N TRP A 140 30.81 -21.51 -19.58
CA TRP A 140 31.11 -22.79 -18.91
C TRP A 140 30.84 -24.02 -19.79
N ARG A 141 30.01 -23.87 -20.84
CA ARG A 141 29.57 -24.97 -21.72
C ARG A 141 30.53 -25.21 -22.90
N TYR A 142 31.40 -24.25 -23.21
CA TYR A 142 32.25 -24.28 -24.38
C TYR A 142 33.70 -23.94 -24.03
N LYS A 143 34.64 -24.78 -24.46
CA LYS A 143 36.08 -24.55 -24.24
C LYS A 143 36.58 -23.50 -25.24
N ASN A 144 37.20 -22.42 -24.76
CA ASN A 144 37.77 -21.33 -25.57
C ASN A 144 36.79 -20.59 -26.48
N ALA A 145 35.51 -20.50 -26.11
CA ALA A 145 34.56 -19.68 -26.84
C ALA A 145 34.64 -18.22 -26.37
N GLU A 146 34.73 -17.30 -27.32
CA GLU A 146 34.67 -15.87 -27.06
C GLU A 146 33.25 -15.35 -27.35
N PRO A 147 32.72 -14.43 -26.54
CA PRO A 147 31.43 -13.81 -26.81
C PRO A 147 31.50 -12.97 -28.09
N SER A 148 30.51 -13.14 -28.96
CA SER A 148 30.37 -12.26 -30.13
C SER A 148 30.03 -10.83 -29.71
N GLU A 149 30.41 -9.85 -30.53
CA GLU A 149 30.06 -8.43 -30.31
C GLU A 149 28.54 -8.23 -30.14
N LEU A 150 27.74 -9.00 -30.88
CA LEU A 150 26.28 -9.00 -30.75
C LEU A 150 25.81 -9.48 -29.37
N ALA A 151 26.45 -10.50 -28.81
CA ALA A 151 26.12 -11.01 -27.47
C ALA A 151 26.47 -10.00 -26.37
N LEU A 152 27.57 -9.28 -26.52
CA LEU A 152 27.97 -8.21 -25.60
C LEU A 152 27.02 -7.01 -25.68
N PHE A 153 26.62 -6.62 -26.88
CA PHE A 153 25.63 -5.57 -27.09
C PHE A 153 24.26 -5.96 -26.49
N ALA A 154 23.80 -7.19 -26.74
CA ALA A 154 22.55 -7.70 -26.18
C ALA A 154 22.56 -7.73 -24.64
N GLY A 155 23.67 -8.15 -24.03
CA GLY A 155 23.85 -8.11 -22.57
C GLY A 155 23.76 -6.69 -22.00
N ARG A 156 24.36 -5.71 -22.70
CA ARG A 156 24.29 -4.29 -22.30
C ARG A 156 22.88 -3.73 -22.44
N ALA A 157 22.24 -3.95 -23.57
CA ALA A 157 20.88 -3.48 -23.84
C ALA A 157 19.87 -4.08 -22.86
N GLY A 158 19.97 -5.39 -22.59
CA GLY A 158 19.16 -6.08 -21.59
C GLY A 158 19.40 -5.56 -20.17
N GLY A 159 20.67 -5.29 -19.81
CA GLY A 159 21.02 -4.68 -18.52
C GLY A 159 20.40 -3.30 -18.33
N VAL A 160 20.47 -2.44 -19.35
CA VAL A 160 19.85 -1.10 -19.33
C VAL A 160 18.33 -1.19 -19.22
N ALA A 161 17.69 -2.09 -19.97
CA ALA A 161 16.25 -2.32 -19.87
C ALA A 161 15.84 -2.78 -18.47
N ALA A 162 16.60 -3.69 -17.85
CA ALA A 162 16.36 -4.14 -16.48
C ALA A 162 16.50 -3.01 -15.45
N ILE A 163 17.45 -2.07 -15.62
CA ILE A 163 17.57 -0.89 -14.77
C ILE A 163 16.32 -0.01 -14.90
N LEU A 164 15.86 0.27 -16.12
CA LEU A 164 14.67 1.11 -16.34
C LEU A 164 13.42 0.51 -15.71
N LEU A 165 13.22 -0.80 -15.86
CA LEU A 165 12.14 -1.52 -15.19
C LEU A 165 12.28 -1.49 -13.67
N GLY A 166 13.49 -1.67 -13.16
CA GLY A 166 13.76 -1.61 -11.73
C GLY A 166 13.48 -0.24 -11.13
N VAL A 167 13.87 0.85 -11.82
CA VAL A 167 13.55 2.24 -11.44
C VAL A 167 12.04 2.48 -11.47
N PHE A 168 11.36 2.02 -12.51
CA PHE A 168 9.90 2.09 -12.60
C PHE A 168 9.24 1.39 -11.39
N CYS A 169 9.75 0.24 -10.97
CA CYS A 169 9.28 -0.47 -9.77
C CYS A 169 9.62 0.25 -8.43
N LEU A 170 10.43 1.30 -8.41
CA LEU A 170 10.67 2.07 -7.17
C LEU A 170 9.61 3.14 -6.90
N PHE A 171 8.77 3.45 -7.89
CA PHE A 171 7.71 4.46 -7.86
C PHE A 171 6.34 3.81 -8.03
#